data_AF-A0A7V0R4B9-F1
#
_entry.id   AF-A0A7V0R4B9-F1
#
_cell.length_a   1.000
_cell.length_b   1.000
_cell.length_c   1.000
_cell.angle_alpha   90.00
_cell.angle_beta   90.00
_cell.angle_gamma   90.00
#
_symmetry.space_group_name_H-M   'P 1'
#
loop_
_entity.id
_entity.type
_entity.pdbx_description
1 polymer ?
#
loop_
_entity_poly.entity_id
_entity_poly.type
_entity_poly.pdbx_seq_one_letter_code
_entity_poly.pdbx_strand_id
1 'polypeptide(L)'
;MNNKLRLYSIILILSIATLTLEVVQLRIFAYSLMRSLAHIIISIALLGIGIGSISVAITSRFDRVKKETLMAFLLFGFSVSVLVTHLIFSRFFEQINQGYDFPRLWLFSIIFSIPYLFFGATLAFVFKKFVQD
;
A
#
# COMPACT_ATOMS: atom_id res chain seq x y z
N MET A 1 -5.12 -21.56 -21.29
CA MET A 1 -5.02 -21.96 -19.86
C MET A 1 -3.88 -21.26 -19.09
N ASN A 2 -2.77 -20.89 -19.73
CA ASN A 2 -1.58 -20.32 -19.05
C ASN A 2 -1.77 -18.90 -18.46
N ASN A 3 -2.61 -18.05 -19.06
CA ASN A 3 -2.78 -16.65 -18.59
C ASN A 3 -3.48 -16.53 -17.23
N LYS A 4 -4.49 -17.36 -16.96
CA LYS A 4 -5.21 -17.33 -15.66
C LYS A 4 -4.30 -17.75 -14.51
N LEU A 5 -3.48 -18.77 -14.72
CA LEU A 5 -2.52 -19.24 -13.72
C LEU A 5 -1.50 -18.14 -13.38
N ARG A 6 -0.96 -17.47 -14.40
CA ARG A 6 -0.02 -16.35 -14.26
C ARG A 6 -0.63 -15.17 -13.50
N LEU A 7 -1.91 -14.88 -13.72
CA LEU A 7 -2.69 -13.88 -12.97
C LEU A 7 -2.83 -14.22 -11.49
N TYR A 8 -3.26 -15.45 -11.17
CA TYR A 8 -3.37 -15.89 -9.79
C TYR A 8 -2.02 -15.87 -9.09
N SER A 9 -0.93 -16.24 -9.78
CA SER A 9 0.43 -16.11 -9.24
C SER A 9 0.79 -14.66 -8.93
N ILE A 10 0.47 -13.69 -9.80
CA ILE A 10 0.72 -12.27 -9.54
C ILE A 10 -0.05 -11.79 -8.32
N ILE A 11 -1.35 -12.10 -8.23
CA ILE A 11 -2.20 -11.72 -7.09
C ILE A 11 -1.65 -12.33 -5.81
N LEU A 12 -1.27 -13.61 -5.84
CA LEU A 12 -0.73 -14.31 -4.68
C LEU A 12 0.58 -13.69 -4.20
N ILE A 13 1.53 -13.42 -5.11
CA ILE A 13 2.82 -12.80 -4.77
C ILE A 13 2.59 -11.39 -4.20
N LEU A 14 1.71 -10.60 -4.83
CA LEU A 14 1.42 -9.24 -4.40
C LEU A 14 0.76 -9.24 -3.00
N SER A 15 -0.19 -10.13 -2.77
CA SER A 15 -0.85 -10.27 -1.47
C SER A 15 0.12 -10.72 -0.38
N ILE A 16 1.01 -11.68 -0.66
CA ILE A 16 2.05 -12.11 0.28
C ILE A 16 2.99 -10.94 0.61
N ALA A 17 3.44 -10.19 -0.41
CA ALA A 17 4.31 -9.05 -0.21
C ALA A 17 3.67 -7.99 0.70
N THR A 18 2.40 -7.66 0.46
CA THR A 18 1.67 -6.67 1.25
C THR A 18 1.36 -7.15 2.66
N LEU A 19 0.94 -8.41 2.83
CA LEU A 19 0.71 -8.99 4.16
C LEU A 19 2.00 -9.05 4.96
N THR A 20 3.12 -9.41 4.33
CA THR A 20 4.43 -9.40 4.98
C THR A 20 4.82 -7.99 5.40
N LEU A 21 4.63 -7.00 4.52
CA LEU A 21 4.89 -5.59 4.82
C LEU A 21 4.05 -5.12 6.01
N GLU A 22 2.74 -5.42 6.02
CA GLU A 22 1.82 -5.03 7.08
C GLU A 22 2.23 -5.64 8.42
N VAL A 23 2.55 -6.94 8.45
CA VAL A 23 3.00 -7.63 9.67
C VAL A 23 4.32 -7.06 10.17
N VAL A 24 5.29 -6.82 9.28
CA VAL A 24 6.59 -6.25 9.64
C VAL A 24 6.41 -4.84 10.19
N GLN A 25 5.63 -4.00 9.51
CA GLN A 25 5.34 -2.63 9.92
C GLN A 25 4.62 -2.58 11.27
N LEU A 26 3.61 -3.43 11.48
CA LEU A 26 2.93 -3.58 12.77
C LEU A 26 3.92 -3.97 13.87
N ARG A 27 4.80 -4.92 13.62
CA ARG A 27 5.79 -5.39 14.61
C ARG A 27 6.79 -4.29 14.97
N ILE A 28 7.31 -3.58 13.97
CA ILE A 28 8.22 -2.44 14.17
C ILE A 28 7.51 -1.36 15.00
N PHE A 29 6.27 -0.99 14.65
CA PHE A 29 5.55 0.06 15.35
C PHE A 29 5.08 -0.35 16.74
N ALA A 30 4.67 -1.60 16.95
CA ALA A 30 4.28 -2.09 18.26
C ALA A 30 5.45 -2.14 19.26
N TYR A 31 6.69 -2.29 18.77
CA TYR A 31 7.89 -2.24 19.60
C TYR A 31 8.37 -0.81 19.85
N SER A 32 8.29 0.04 18.82
CA SER A 32 8.92 1.36 18.84
C SER A 32 7.97 2.53 19.16
N LEU A 33 6.65 2.31 19.16
CA LEU A 33 5.62 3.32 19.39
C LEU A 33 4.59 2.83 20.41
N MET A 34 3.79 3.76 20.93
CA MET A 34 2.66 3.42 21.80
C MET A 34 1.67 2.51 21.05
N ARG A 35 1.22 1.43 21.71
CA ARG A 35 0.42 0.36 21.08
C ARG A 35 -0.83 0.89 20.34
N SER A 36 -1.48 1.93 20.84
CA SER A 36 -2.65 2.56 20.18
C SER A 36 -2.30 3.20 18.84
N LEU A 37 -1.11 3.79 18.70
CA LEU A 37 -0.66 4.40 17.46
C LEU A 37 -0.38 3.35 16.38
N ALA A 38 0.18 2.20 16.76
CA ALA A 38 0.39 1.08 15.84
C ALA A 38 -0.94 0.62 15.21
N HIS A 39 -2.02 0.53 16.00
CA HIS A 39 -3.35 0.16 15.49
C HIS A 39 -3.92 1.21 14.54
N ILE A 40 -3.76 2.50 14.84
CA ILE A 40 -4.20 3.60 13.98
C ILE A 40 -3.52 3.53 12.61
N ILE A 41 -2.20 3.30 12.58
CA ILE A 41 -1.46 3.23 11.33
C ILE A 41 -1.92 2.06 10.46
N ILE A 42 -2.23 0.91 11.06
CA ILE A 42 -2.78 -0.25 10.34
C ILE A 42 -4.17 0.04 9.79
N SER A 43 -5.06 0.63 10.58
CA SER A 43 -6.39 1.01 10.11
C SER A 43 -6.30 1.97 8.92
N ILE A 44 -5.36 2.91 8.94
CA ILE A 44 -5.10 3.85 7.84
C ILE A 44 -4.46 3.15 6.63
N ALA A 45 -3.61 2.14 6.84
CA ALA A 45 -3.08 1.30 5.77
C ALA A 45 -4.21 0.54 5.05
N LEU A 46 -5.10 -0.11 5.79
CA LEU A 46 -6.29 -0.80 5.25
C LEU A 46 -7.22 0.17 4.50
N LEU A 47 -7.39 1.38 5.03
CA LEU A 47 -8.13 2.46 4.36
C LEU A 47 -7.46 2.85 3.03
N GLY A 48 -6.12 2.90 2.99
CA GLY A 48 -5.33 3.09 1.78
C GLY A 48 -5.63 2.02 0.72
N ILE A 49 -5.68 0.73 1.10
CA ILE A 49 -6.07 -0.34 0.18
C ILE A 49 -7.47 -0.07 -0.40
N GLY A 50 -8.42 0.31 0.46
CA GLY A 50 -9.79 0.63 0.06
C GLY A 50 -9.87 1.78 -0.95
N ILE A 51 -9.29 2.93 -0.62
CA ILE A 51 -9.28 4.11 -1.50
C ILE A 51 -8.61 3.80 -2.84
N GLY A 52 -7.46 3.11 -2.82
CA GLY A 52 -6.74 2.77 -4.05
C GLY A 52 -7.57 1.87 -4.96
N SER A 53 -8.24 0.89 -4.37
CA SER A 53 -9.10 -0.05 -5.09
C SER A 53 -10.31 0.65 -5.72
N ILE A 54 -11.01 1.48 -4.94
CA ILE A 54 -12.19 2.23 -5.38
C ILE A 54 -11.82 3.23 -6.49
N SER A 55 -10.68 3.90 -6.35
CA SER A 55 -10.22 4.91 -7.30
C SER A 55 -10.04 4.32 -8.71
N VAL A 56 -9.51 3.10 -8.81
CA VAL A 56 -9.35 2.38 -10.09
C VAL A 56 -10.67 1.78 -10.59
N ALA A 57 -11.52 1.29 -9.68
CA ALA A 57 -12.82 0.72 -10.05
C ALA A 57 -13.75 1.76 -10.70
N ILE A 58 -13.83 2.96 -10.13
CA ILE A 58 -14.73 4.04 -10.60
C ILE A 58 -14.16 4.75 -11.84
N THR A 59 -12.84 4.89 -11.93
CA THR A 59 -12.22 5.74 -12.96
C THR A 59 -12.09 5.01 -14.30
N SER A 60 -12.89 5.38 -15.30
CA SER A 60 -12.80 4.84 -16.67
C SER A 60 -11.53 5.25 -17.43
N ARG A 61 -10.77 6.21 -16.89
CA ARG A 61 -9.50 6.69 -17.47
C ARG A 61 -8.44 5.59 -17.58
N PHE A 62 -8.49 4.58 -16.70
CA PHE A 62 -7.56 3.46 -16.69
C PHE A 62 -7.85 2.41 -17.78
N ASP A 63 -9.02 2.46 -18.42
CA ASP A 63 -9.40 1.52 -19.46
C ASP A 63 -8.65 1.79 -20.78
N ARG A 64 -8.28 3.06 -21.02
CA ARG A 64 -7.57 3.52 -22.24
C ARG A 64 -6.05 3.29 -22.20
N VAL A 65 -5.48 2.96 -21.05
CA VAL A 65 -4.02 2.80 -20.89
C VAL A 65 -3.61 1.35 -21.19
N LYS A 66 -2.46 1.14 -21.84
CA LYS A 66 -1.91 -0.20 -22.12
C LYS A 66 -1.76 -1.01 -20.82
N LYS A 67 -2.22 -2.26 -20.83
CA LYS A 67 -2.24 -3.19 -19.67
C LYS A 67 -0.88 -3.24 -18.96
N GLU A 68 0.17 -3.41 -19.76
CA GLU A 68 1.54 -3.63 -19.28
C GLU A 68 2.17 -2.37 -18.67
N THR A 69 2.01 -1.21 -19.33
CA THR A 69 2.61 0.06 -18.87
C THR A 69 2.02 0.52 -17.54
N LEU A 70 0.70 0.43 -17.39
CA LEU A 70 0.04 0.87 -16.17
C LEU A 70 0.40 -0.06 -15.00
N MET A 71 0.37 -1.38 -15.22
CA MET A 71 0.75 -2.35 -14.20
C MET A 71 2.21 -2.18 -13.75
N ALA A 72 3.14 -1.95 -14.69
CA ALA A 72 4.54 -1.68 -14.36
C ALA A 72 4.69 -0.39 -13.53
N PHE A 73 3.95 0.68 -13.88
CA PHE A 73 4.00 1.94 -13.14
C PHE A 73 3.43 1.81 -11.73
N LEU A 74 2.33 1.08 -11.54
CA LEU A 74 1.76 0.85 -10.22
C LEU A 74 2.66 0.00 -9.33
N LEU A 75 3.28 -1.06 -9.88
CA LEU A 75 4.24 -1.90 -9.15
C LEU A 75 5.52 -1.12 -8.80
N PHE A 76 6.00 -0.28 -9.70
CA PHE A 76 7.12 0.61 -9.44
C PHE A 76 6.77 1.63 -8.35
N GLY A 77 5.58 2.25 -8.44
CA GLY A 77 5.06 3.15 -7.40
C GLY A 77 4.92 2.48 -6.04
N PHE A 78 4.46 1.22 -6.00
CA PHE A 78 4.44 0.41 -4.79
C PHE A 78 5.83 0.22 -4.20
N SER A 79 6.81 -0.24 -4.99
CA SER A 79 8.17 -0.47 -4.49
C SER A 79 8.84 0.82 -4.01
N VAL A 80 8.74 1.91 -4.77
CA VAL A 80 9.30 3.21 -4.40
C VAL A 80 8.64 3.75 -3.14
N SER A 81 7.32 3.66 -3.02
CA SER A 81 6.62 4.15 -1.82
C SER A 81 6.97 3.35 -0.57
N VAL A 82 7.17 2.02 -0.67
CA VAL A 82 7.66 1.20 0.45
C VAL A 82 9.03 1.68 0.93
N LEU A 83 9.96 1.92 0.00
CA LEU A 83 11.30 2.40 0.34
C LEU A 83 11.26 3.79 0.96
N VAL A 84 10.54 4.73 0.33
CA VAL A 84 10.43 6.11 0.81
C VAL A 84 9.80 6.17 2.20
N THR A 85 8.73 5.41 2.45
CA THR A 85 8.08 5.38 3.77
C THR A 85 9.01 4.84 4.86
N HIS A 86 9.77 3.78 4.59
CA HIS A 86 10.72 3.23 5.55
C HIS A 86 11.94 4.14 5.79
N LEU A 87 12.43 4.82 4.75
CA LEU A 87 13.50 5.81 4.89
C LEU A 87 13.06 7.02 5.72
N ILE A 88 11.83 7.50 5.51
CA ILE A 88 11.22 8.56 6.33
C ILE A 88 11.10 8.07 7.77
N PHE A 89 10.59 6.86 8.00
CA PHE A 89 10.50 6.31 9.35
C PHE A 89 11.87 6.29 10.05
N SER A 90 12.89 5.75 9.39
CA SER A 90 14.24 5.63 9.96
C SER A 90 14.84 6.99 10.30
N ARG A 91 14.64 8.01 9.46
CA ARG A 91 15.19 9.34 9.68
C ARG A 91 14.46 10.14 10.76
N PHE A 92 13.15 9.97 10.86
CA PHE A 92 12.29 10.75 11.75
C PHE A 92 11.90 10.00 13.02
N PHE A 93 12.44 8.80 13.25
CA PHE A 93 12.10 7.94 14.38
C PHE A 93 12.21 8.64 15.74
N GLU A 94 13.37 9.27 16.02
CA GLU A 94 13.57 9.98 17.30
C GLU A 94 12.58 11.15 17.47
N GLN A 95 12.25 11.83 16.37
CA GLN A 95 11.30 12.95 16.38
C GLN A 95 9.85 12.51 16.60
N ILE A 96 9.49 11.30 16.15
CA ILE A 96 8.17 10.71 16.41
C ILE A 96 8.07 10.26 17.89
N ASN A 97 9.18 9.81 18.47
CA ASN A 97 9.19 9.27 19.82
C ASN A 97 9.27 10.35 20.93
N GLN A 98 9.93 11.49 20.67
CA GLN A 98 10.16 12.53 21.68
C GLN A 98 9.02 13.54 21.83
N GLY A 99 8.07 13.61 20.89
CA GLY A 99 6.96 14.57 20.94
C GLY A 99 5.67 13.95 20.41
N TYR A 100 4.70 13.73 21.29
CA TYR A 100 3.35 13.26 20.93
C TYR A 100 2.49 14.39 20.34
N ASP A 101 3.02 15.07 19.32
CA ASP A 101 2.29 16.08 18.56
C ASP A 101 1.28 15.38 17.64
N PHE A 102 0.01 15.40 18.05
CA PHE A 102 -1.12 14.83 17.29
C PHE A 102 -1.12 15.15 15.79
N PRO A 103 -0.88 16.39 15.33
CA PRO A 103 -0.88 16.71 13.89
C PRO A 103 0.22 15.96 13.13
N ARG A 104 1.39 15.80 13.74
CA ARG A 104 2.55 15.15 13.13
C ARG A 104 2.33 13.63 13.01
N LEU A 105 1.73 13.03 14.03
CA LEU A 105 1.36 11.61 14.03
C LEU A 105 0.35 11.26 12.92
N TRP A 106 -0.64 12.13 12.70
CA TRP A 106 -1.59 11.99 11.59
C TRP A 106 -0.89 12.08 10.23
N LEU A 107 0.01 13.05 10.05
CA LEU A 107 0.76 13.25 8.81
C LEU A 107 1.61 12.01 8.47
N PHE A 108 2.34 11.47 9.45
CA PHE A 108 3.09 10.23 9.27
C PHE A 108 2.18 9.04 8.98
N SER A 109 1.03 8.93 9.63
CA SER A 109 0.08 7.84 9.38
C SER A 109 -0.44 7.84 7.94
N ILE A 110 -0.71 9.04 7.38
CA ILE A 110 -1.10 9.19 5.96
C ILE A 110 0.08 8.82 5.05
N ILE A 111 1.30 9.23 5.38
CA ILE A 111 2.48 8.86 4.59
C ILE A 111 2.65 7.34 4.55
N PHE A 112 2.45 6.66 5.68
CA PHE A 112 2.56 5.21 5.78
C PHE A 112 1.47 4.43 5.04
N SER A 113 0.34 5.04 4.68
CA SER A 113 -0.68 4.36 3.85
C SER A 113 -0.44 4.46 2.35
N ILE A 114 0.50 5.28 1.89
CA ILE A 114 0.82 5.47 0.46
C ILE A 114 1.15 4.15 -0.25
N PRO A 115 1.99 3.24 0.31
CA PRO A 115 2.24 1.95 -0.33
C PRO A 115 0.97 1.12 -0.52
N TYR A 116 0.09 1.15 0.47
CA TYR A 116 -1.16 0.40 0.47
C TYR A 116 -2.17 0.95 -0.54
N LEU A 117 -2.14 2.26 -0.83
CA LEU A 117 -2.90 2.86 -1.94
C LEU A 117 -2.48 2.28 -3.30
N PHE A 118 -1.18 2.20 -3.56
CA PHE A 118 -0.67 1.62 -4.81
C PHE A 118 -1.00 0.12 -4.92
N PHE A 119 -0.92 -0.61 -3.82
CA PHE A 119 -1.33 -2.00 -3.77
C PHE A 119 -2.82 -2.19 -4.12
N GLY A 120 -3.72 -1.46 -3.44
CA GLY A 120 -5.16 -1.53 -3.70
C GLY A 120 -5.50 -1.18 -5.15
N ALA A 121 -4.87 -0.13 -5.68
CA ALA A 121 -5.02 0.25 -7.08
C ALA A 121 -4.55 -0.85 -8.05
N THR A 122 -3.43 -1.52 -7.74
CA THR A 122 -2.89 -2.61 -8.57
C THR A 122 -3.86 -3.79 -8.58
N LEU A 123 -4.36 -4.17 -7.42
CA LEU A 123 -5.27 -5.30 -7.27
C LEU A 123 -6.58 -5.03 -8.02
N ALA A 124 -7.20 -3.85 -7.82
CA ALA A 124 -8.41 -3.48 -8.54
C ALA A 124 -8.20 -3.42 -10.07
N PHE A 125 -7.05 -2.93 -10.54
CA PHE A 125 -6.73 -2.92 -11.97
C PHE A 125 -6.65 -4.34 -12.55
N VAL A 126 -5.98 -5.24 -11.83
CA VAL A 126 -5.84 -6.65 -12.22
C VAL A 126 -7.20 -7.32 -12.32
N PHE A 127 -8.09 -7.12 -11.35
CA PHE A 127 -9.45 -7.66 -11.39
C PHE A 127 -10.28 -7.06 -12.53
N LYS A 128 -10.33 -5.73 -12.65
CA LYS A 128 -11.12 -5.03 -13.66
C LYS A 128 -10.75 -5.46 -15.09
N LYS A 129 -9.46 -5.71 -15.36
CA LYS A 129 -8.95 -5.88 -16.73
C LYS A 129 -8.70 -7.31 -17.17
N PHE A 130 -8.78 -8.28 -16.25
CA PHE A 130 -8.52 -9.69 -16.55
C PHE A 130 -9.61 -10.64 -16.06
N VAL A 131 -10.53 -10.18 -15.21
CA VAL A 131 -11.69 -10.98 -14.77
C VAL A 131 -12.98 -10.57 -15.49
N GLN A 132 -13.10 -9.31 -15.94
CA GLN A 132 -14.25 -8.85 -16.74
C GLN A 132 -14.09 -9.03 -18.26
N ASP A 133 -12.88 -9.37 -18.74
CA ASP A 133 -12.61 -9.81 -20.12
C ASP A 133 -12.74 -11.35 -20.23
#